data_AF-A0A6N9NXF7-F1
#
_entry.id   AF-A0A6N9NXF7-F1
#
_cell.length_a   1.000
_cell.length_b   1.000
_cell.length_c   1.000
_cell.angle_alpha   90.00
_cell.angle_beta   90.00
_cell.angle_gamma   90.00
#
_symmetry.space_group_name_H-M   'P 1'
#
loop_
_entity.id
_entity.type
_entity.pdbx_description
1 polymer ?
#
loop_
_entity_poly.entity_id
_entity_poly.type
_entity_poly.pdbx_seq_one_letter_code
_entity_poly.pdbx_strand_id
1 'polypeptide(L)'
;MGIKINREKRDIAWVRMGAGVGAAMFLAAAWAGTAFAARDGEPIEEVSLIFESQIETGGSNSEVDVETEDSEYSVEGVEVLNASGDWAGGVRPKLEIFLYAEDGYYFDDTGEDLFSFSGEDVEYVSARKREKGTELYLTVRLGALDEENLSVDGVRWDKQKMAAEWEENPEARGYEVRLFKGSDEVAFVTLRSSSETFYRFSGQMKQGGNYYFEVRAIGSGSSRGEWEASKRWNPEADEEPDSSSDEGGKEMVSPSTSSKPQAGYYSDEEFDPDNEYDDEDGGSGRSSGRKSTKTASSSKKQAIATREGELTSNASERWMEDQKGWWFCLGDGSWLFGTWAKIDGSWYCFDDAGYLRHGWIESGKEWYYCGENGAMLVNARTPDGYFVGGDGVWIR
;
A
#
# COMPACT_ATOMS: atom_id res chain seq x y z
N MET A 1 25.41 13.95 -55.48
CA MET A 1 24.94 12.70 -56.10
C MET A 1 24.20 11.90 -55.03
N GLY A 2 22.88 11.68 -55.19
CA GLY A 2 22.09 10.62 -54.55
C GLY A 2 21.81 10.68 -53.03
N ILE A 3 20.68 11.30 -52.66
CA ILE A 3 19.94 11.07 -51.40
C ILE A 3 18.71 10.18 -51.72
N LYS A 4 18.34 9.25 -50.81
CA LYS A 4 16.99 8.71 -50.47
C LYS A 4 17.22 7.40 -49.67
N ILE A 5 16.82 7.17 -48.41
CA ILE A 5 15.59 7.37 -47.61
C ILE A 5 14.36 6.61 -48.11
N ASN A 6 13.74 5.90 -47.15
CA ASN A 6 12.41 5.26 -47.03
C ASN A 6 12.23 3.86 -47.61
N ARG A 7 11.83 2.83 -46.83
CA ARG A 7 10.70 2.63 -45.88
C ARG A 7 9.35 2.46 -46.61
N GLU A 8 8.70 1.36 -46.26
CA GLU A 8 7.26 1.06 -46.22
C GLU A 8 6.63 0.07 -47.22
N LYS A 9 5.77 -0.77 -46.59
CA LYS A 9 4.50 -1.38 -47.03
C LYS A 9 4.64 -2.63 -47.91
N ARG A 10 4.39 -3.85 -47.39
CA ARG A 10 3.08 -4.46 -47.03
C ARG A 10 2.02 -4.23 -48.11
N ASP A 11 1.68 -5.30 -48.82
CA ASP A 11 0.32 -5.54 -49.32
C ASP A 11 -0.01 -7.03 -49.27
N ILE A 12 -1.14 -7.31 -48.64
CA ILE A 12 -1.81 -8.60 -48.49
C ILE A 12 -2.67 -8.80 -49.72
N ALA A 13 -2.62 -9.98 -50.35
CA ALA A 13 -3.60 -10.39 -51.35
C ALA A 13 -4.14 -11.78 -51.01
N TRP A 14 -5.39 -11.82 -50.55
CA TRP A 14 -6.21 -13.01 -50.51
C TRP A 14 -6.75 -13.31 -51.91
N VAL A 15 -6.64 -14.56 -52.37
CA VAL A 15 -7.48 -15.11 -53.46
C VAL A 15 -8.02 -16.46 -53.01
N ARG A 16 -9.36 -16.56 -52.99
CA ARG A 16 -10.12 -17.81 -52.82
C ARG A 16 -10.34 -18.46 -54.18
N MET A 17 -10.18 -19.78 -54.24
CA MET A 17 -10.83 -20.79 -55.10
C MET A 17 -9.94 -22.04 -54.99
N GLY A 18 -10.39 -23.27 -54.80
CA GLY A 18 -11.66 -23.95 -55.01
C GLY A 18 -11.28 -25.44 -55.13
N ALA A 19 -12.15 -26.32 -54.62
CA ALA A 19 -11.89 -27.74 -54.41
C ALA A 19 -11.38 -28.53 -55.64
N GLY A 20 -10.51 -29.52 -55.38
CA GLY A 20 -10.12 -30.57 -56.33
C GLY A 20 -9.67 -31.83 -55.58
N VAL A 21 -10.54 -32.83 -55.56
CA VAL A 21 -10.27 -34.20 -55.06
C VAL A 21 -9.39 -34.94 -56.06
N GLY A 22 -8.31 -35.59 -55.61
CA GLY A 22 -7.75 -36.76 -56.32
C GLY A 22 -6.23 -36.98 -56.27
N ALA A 23 -5.88 -38.17 -55.78
CA ALA A 23 -4.68 -38.97 -56.05
C ALA A 23 -3.39 -38.68 -55.24
N ALA A 24 -3.11 -39.63 -54.35
CA ALA A 24 -1.81 -39.88 -53.74
C ALA A 24 -0.72 -40.16 -54.79
N MET A 25 0.44 -39.51 -54.64
CA MET A 25 1.73 -40.05 -55.07
C MET A 25 2.83 -39.63 -54.09
N PHE A 26 3.42 -40.66 -53.48
CA PHE A 26 4.65 -40.64 -52.69
C PHE A 26 5.78 -39.90 -53.41
N LEU A 27 6.42 -38.96 -52.72
CA LEU A 27 7.80 -38.55 -53.00
C LEU A 27 8.48 -38.20 -51.68
N ALA A 28 8.98 -39.24 -51.01
CA ALA A 28 9.96 -39.12 -49.95
C ALA A 28 11.29 -38.66 -50.57
N ALA A 29 11.59 -37.37 -50.46
CA ALA A 29 12.92 -36.84 -50.73
C ALA A 29 13.69 -36.80 -49.40
N ALA A 30 14.45 -37.87 -49.17
CA ALA A 30 15.42 -37.94 -48.07
C ALA A 30 16.51 -36.88 -48.26
N TRP A 31 16.51 -35.85 -47.42
CA TRP A 31 17.71 -35.05 -47.16
C TRP A 31 18.44 -35.68 -45.98
N ALA A 32 19.54 -36.38 -46.29
CA ALA A 32 20.50 -36.83 -45.30
C ALA A 32 21.34 -35.61 -44.85
N GLY A 33 20.98 -35.04 -43.71
CA GLY A 33 21.76 -34.01 -43.01
C GLY A 33 21.80 -34.34 -41.53
N THR A 34 22.99 -34.73 -41.04
CA THR A 34 23.38 -34.87 -39.62
C THR A 34 22.31 -35.42 -38.66
N ALA A 35 22.39 -36.72 -38.39
CA ALA A 35 21.73 -37.32 -37.23
C ALA A 35 22.31 -36.74 -35.93
N PHE A 36 21.74 -35.63 -35.46
CA PHE A 36 21.52 -35.48 -34.03
C PHE A 36 20.64 -36.67 -33.62
N ALA A 37 20.92 -37.31 -32.49
CA ALA A 37 20.00 -38.29 -31.93
C ALA A 37 18.64 -37.59 -31.84
N ALA A 38 17.71 -37.98 -32.71
CA ALA A 38 16.39 -37.39 -32.76
C ALA A 38 15.83 -37.56 -31.36
N ARG A 39 15.49 -36.43 -30.76
CA ARG A 39 14.65 -36.43 -29.58
C ARG A 39 13.35 -37.07 -30.04
N ASP A 40 13.04 -38.26 -29.54
CA ASP A 40 11.80 -38.95 -29.91
C ASP A 40 10.63 -38.10 -29.36
N GLY A 41 10.04 -37.27 -30.22
CA GLY A 41 8.89 -36.42 -29.92
C GLY A 41 8.75 -35.24 -30.88
N GLU A 42 7.55 -34.67 -30.96
CA GLU A 42 7.20 -33.47 -31.73
C GLU A 42 7.24 -32.23 -30.80
N PRO A 43 7.89 -31.12 -31.21
CA PRO A 43 7.92 -29.91 -30.42
C PRO A 43 6.54 -29.22 -30.42
N ILE A 44 6.09 -28.79 -29.24
CA ILE A 44 4.90 -27.96 -29.08
C ILE A 44 5.22 -26.55 -29.60
N GLU A 45 4.47 -26.10 -30.61
CA GLU A 45 4.71 -24.82 -31.29
C GLU A 45 3.93 -23.64 -30.68
N GLU A 46 2.82 -23.90 -29.99
CA GLU A 46 1.96 -22.90 -29.32
C GLU A 46 1.33 -23.50 -28.06
N VAL A 47 1.16 -22.67 -27.02
CA VAL A 47 0.50 -23.02 -25.76
C VAL A 47 -0.65 -22.03 -25.52
N SER A 48 -1.88 -22.49 -25.75
CA SER A 48 -3.11 -21.74 -25.56
C SER A 48 -3.75 -22.05 -24.20
N LEU A 49 -3.90 -21.03 -23.36
CA LEU A 49 -4.48 -21.15 -22.02
C LEU A 49 -5.66 -20.20 -21.84
N ILE A 50 -6.74 -20.73 -21.27
CA ILE A 50 -7.95 -19.99 -20.93
C ILE A 50 -8.00 -19.85 -19.41
N PHE A 51 -8.03 -18.61 -18.93
CA PHE A 51 -8.04 -18.29 -17.51
C PHE A 51 -9.45 -17.89 -17.06
N GLU A 52 -9.87 -18.42 -15.91
CA GLU A 52 -11.05 -17.97 -15.19
C GLU A 52 -10.67 -17.71 -13.73
N SER A 53 -10.73 -16.44 -13.31
CA SER A 53 -10.34 -16.04 -11.97
C SER A 53 -11.57 -15.82 -11.08
N GLN A 54 -11.54 -16.35 -9.86
CA GLN A 54 -12.49 -16.00 -8.81
C GLN A 54 -11.90 -15.00 -7.80
N ILE A 55 -10.73 -14.44 -8.10
CA ILE A 55 -10.05 -13.44 -7.26
C ILE A 55 -10.66 -12.07 -7.51
N GLU A 56 -11.08 -11.41 -6.43
CA GLU A 56 -11.67 -10.08 -6.45
C GLU A 56 -11.11 -9.22 -5.31
N THR A 57 -11.13 -7.89 -5.50
CA THR A 57 -10.73 -6.93 -4.47
C THR A 57 -11.56 -7.11 -3.20
N GLY A 58 -10.88 -7.18 -2.06
CA GLY A 58 -11.45 -7.43 -0.74
C GLY A 58 -11.95 -8.85 -0.49
N GLY A 59 -11.93 -9.71 -1.51
CA GLY A 59 -12.15 -11.14 -1.34
C GLY A 59 -10.92 -11.83 -0.73
N SER A 60 -11.14 -12.97 -0.09
CA SER A 60 -10.06 -13.86 0.37
C SER A 60 -9.85 -15.06 -0.56
N ASN A 61 -10.64 -15.17 -1.64
CA ASN A 61 -10.55 -16.28 -2.57
C ASN A 61 -9.22 -16.20 -3.36
N SER A 62 -8.61 -17.35 -3.63
CA SER A 62 -7.36 -17.44 -4.39
C SER A 62 -7.44 -18.56 -5.44
N GLU A 63 -8.64 -18.90 -5.86
CA GLU A 63 -8.89 -19.92 -6.89
C GLU A 63 -8.81 -19.28 -8.27
N VAL A 64 -8.00 -19.88 -9.14
CA VAL A 64 -7.88 -19.55 -10.55
C VAL A 64 -7.86 -20.86 -11.32
N ASP A 65 -8.85 -21.02 -12.19
CA ASP A 65 -8.95 -22.15 -13.08
C ASP A 65 -8.22 -21.80 -14.39
N VAL A 66 -7.41 -22.73 -14.87
CA VAL A 66 -6.68 -22.60 -16.13
C VAL A 66 -6.94 -23.85 -16.95
N GLU A 67 -7.56 -23.67 -18.11
CA GLU A 67 -7.91 -24.75 -19.02
C GLU A 67 -7.14 -24.62 -20.33
N THR A 68 -7.04 -25.74 -21.06
CA THR A 68 -6.54 -25.79 -22.42
C THR A 68 -7.45 -26.67 -23.27
N GLU A 69 -7.60 -26.31 -24.55
CA GLU A 69 -8.30 -27.12 -25.55
C GLU A 69 -7.34 -28.02 -26.35
N ASP A 70 -6.03 -27.84 -26.17
CA ASP A 70 -5.01 -28.61 -26.86
C ASP A 70 -4.85 -30.02 -26.28
N SER A 71 -4.48 -30.97 -27.14
CA SER A 71 -4.23 -32.36 -26.75
C SER A 71 -2.74 -32.71 -26.63
N GLU A 72 -1.85 -31.75 -26.86
CA GLU A 72 -0.39 -31.96 -26.84
C GLU A 72 0.21 -31.81 -25.44
N TYR A 73 -0.54 -31.19 -24.52
CA TYR A 73 -0.14 -30.96 -23.13
C TYR A 73 -1.39 -30.87 -22.24
N SER A 74 -1.19 -31.02 -20.93
CA SER A 74 -2.21 -30.87 -19.90
C SER A 74 -1.82 -29.77 -18.91
N VAL A 75 -2.82 -29.13 -18.31
CA VAL A 75 -2.64 -28.29 -17.13
C VAL A 75 -2.75 -29.17 -15.90
N GLU A 76 -1.63 -29.36 -15.18
CA GLU A 76 -1.57 -30.23 -14.01
C GLU A 76 -1.86 -29.49 -12.71
N GLY A 77 -1.62 -28.17 -12.67
CA GLY A 77 -1.91 -27.38 -11.48
C GLY A 77 -1.64 -25.90 -11.64
N VAL A 78 -2.27 -25.11 -10.77
CA VAL A 78 -2.17 -23.66 -10.71
C VAL A 78 -1.94 -23.26 -9.26
N GLU A 79 -0.89 -22.49 -8.98
CA GLU A 79 -0.56 -21.97 -7.66
C GLU A 79 -0.52 -20.45 -7.68
N VAL A 80 -1.26 -19.81 -6.76
CA VAL A 80 -1.19 -18.36 -6.56
C VAL A 80 -0.04 -18.03 -5.59
N LEU A 81 0.96 -17.29 -6.06
CA LEU A 81 2.22 -17.08 -5.36
C LEU A 81 2.20 -15.93 -4.35
N ASN A 82 1.30 -14.96 -4.52
CA ASN A 82 1.22 -13.75 -3.70
C ASN A 82 -0.12 -13.59 -2.97
N ALA A 83 -0.83 -14.70 -2.74
CA ALA A 83 -2.00 -14.70 -1.86
C ALA A 83 -1.56 -14.44 -0.41
N SER A 84 -2.08 -13.38 0.21
CA SER A 84 -1.72 -12.99 1.58
C SER A 84 -2.91 -12.46 2.38
N GLY A 85 -4.02 -13.20 2.40
CA GLY A 85 -5.27 -12.80 3.03
C GLY A 85 -6.22 -12.14 2.04
N ASP A 86 -6.91 -11.08 2.46
CA ASP A 86 -7.81 -10.33 1.58
C ASP A 86 -7.01 -9.60 0.50
N TRP A 87 -7.47 -9.66 -0.75
CA TRP A 87 -6.82 -8.99 -1.87
C TRP A 87 -7.03 -7.48 -1.81
N ALA A 88 -5.94 -6.72 -1.80
CA ALA A 88 -6.03 -5.26 -1.89
C ALA A 88 -6.24 -4.81 -3.34
N GLY A 89 -6.96 -3.69 -3.51
CA GLY A 89 -7.14 -3.08 -4.82
C GLY A 89 -5.81 -2.69 -5.48
N GLY A 90 -5.73 -2.79 -6.80
CA GLY A 90 -4.53 -2.53 -7.59
C GLY A 90 -3.45 -3.62 -7.52
N VAL A 91 -3.58 -4.62 -6.65
CA VAL A 91 -2.67 -5.78 -6.62
C VAL A 91 -2.87 -6.60 -7.89
N ARG A 92 -1.77 -7.14 -8.42
CA ARG A 92 -1.78 -8.07 -9.55
C ARG A 92 -1.52 -9.50 -9.05
N PRO A 93 -2.48 -10.42 -9.13
CA PRO A 93 -2.27 -11.81 -8.78
C PRO A 93 -1.15 -12.42 -9.63
N LYS A 94 -0.23 -13.13 -8.98
CA LYS A 94 0.90 -13.81 -9.62
C LYS A 94 0.70 -15.31 -9.51
N LEU A 95 0.73 -15.99 -10.65
CA LEU A 95 0.42 -17.41 -10.75
C LEU A 95 1.65 -18.20 -11.21
N GLU A 96 1.79 -19.43 -10.72
CA GLU A 96 2.64 -20.46 -11.31
C GLU A 96 1.75 -21.61 -11.80
N ILE A 97 1.85 -21.92 -13.09
CA ILE A 97 1.07 -22.94 -13.77
C ILE A 97 2.02 -24.07 -14.14
N PHE A 98 1.64 -25.29 -13.80
CA PHE A 98 2.39 -26.49 -14.14
C PHE A 98 1.72 -27.18 -15.33
N LEU A 99 2.47 -27.29 -16.43
CA LEU A 99 2.06 -27.99 -17.64
C LEU A 99 2.89 -29.25 -17.83
N TYR A 100 2.24 -30.29 -18.31
CA TYR A 100 2.87 -31.56 -18.67
C TYR A 100 2.65 -31.86 -20.15
N ALA A 101 3.72 -32.20 -20.87
CA ALA A 101 3.61 -32.58 -22.27
C ALA A 101 3.10 -34.02 -22.38
N GLU A 102 2.11 -34.25 -23.25
CA GLU A 102 1.54 -35.57 -23.51
C GLU A 102 2.55 -36.48 -24.25
N ASP A 103 2.24 -37.77 -24.31
CA ASP A 103 3.13 -38.76 -24.94
C ASP A 103 3.48 -38.39 -26.39
N GLY A 104 4.77 -38.33 -26.68
CA GLY A 104 5.28 -37.95 -28.00
C GLY A 104 5.42 -36.43 -28.21
N TYR A 105 5.12 -35.58 -27.23
CA TYR A 105 5.28 -34.13 -27.33
C TYR A 105 6.32 -33.57 -26.36
N TYR A 106 6.78 -32.35 -26.63
CA TYR A 106 7.62 -31.62 -25.69
C TYR A 106 7.70 -30.11 -25.93
N PHE A 107 8.03 -29.36 -24.87
CA PHE A 107 8.30 -27.93 -24.96
C PHE A 107 9.75 -27.64 -25.43
N ASP A 108 9.94 -27.14 -26.66
CA ASP A 108 11.27 -26.76 -27.19
C ASP A 108 11.67 -25.31 -26.89
N ASP A 109 10.69 -24.44 -26.67
CA ASP A 109 10.87 -23.03 -26.27
C ASP A 109 10.27 -22.77 -24.87
N THR A 110 10.47 -21.56 -24.37
CA THR A 110 9.90 -20.95 -23.14
C THR A 110 9.63 -19.45 -23.32
N GLY A 111 9.94 -18.88 -24.49
CA GLY A 111 9.71 -17.47 -24.78
C GLY A 111 8.23 -17.10 -24.74
N GLU A 112 7.95 -15.81 -24.52
CA GLU A 112 6.59 -15.27 -24.49
C GLU A 112 5.79 -15.60 -25.75
N ASP A 113 6.43 -15.57 -26.92
CA ASP A 113 5.81 -15.86 -28.22
C ASP A 113 5.25 -17.30 -28.35
N LEU A 114 5.64 -18.22 -27.46
CA LEU A 114 5.06 -19.57 -27.39
C LEU A 114 3.64 -19.56 -26.82
N PHE A 115 3.28 -18.54 -26.04
CA PHE A 115 2.07 -18.54 -25.23
C PHE A 115 0.99 -17.62 -25.80
N SER A 116 -0.25 -18.10 -25.76
CA SER A 116 -1.45 -17.37 -26.10
C SER A 116 -2.42 -17.45 -24.92
N PHE A 117 -2.84 -16.30 -24.41
CA PHE A 117 -3.70 -16.21 -23.23
C PHE A 117 -5.08 -15.63 -23.58
N SER A 118 -6.11 -16.13 -22.90
CA SER A 118 -7.48 -15.63 -23.04
C SER A 118 -8.28 -15.79 -21.73
N GLY A 119 -9.51 -15.26 -21.70
CA GLY A 119 -10.39 -15.29 -20.52
C GLY A 119 -10.16 -14.11 -19.58
N GLU A 120 -8.92 -13.91 -19.13
CA GLU A 120 -8.49 -12.80 -18.27
C GLU A 120 -7.44 -11.92 -18.96
N ASP A 121 -7.15 -10.74 -18.38
CA ASP A 121 -5.96 -9.96 -18.74
C ASP A 121 -4.72 -10.63 -18.12
N VAL A 122 -3.82 -11.19 -18.94
CA VAL A 122 -2.69 -12.00 -18.49
C VAL A 122 -1.40 -11.53 -19.14
N GLU A 123 -0.38 -11.32 -18.31
CA GLU A 123 0.96 -10.95 -18.73
C GLU A 123 1.95 -12.09 -18.44
N TYR A 124 2.72 -12.47 -19.46
CA TYR A 124 3.83 -13.41 -19.32
C TYR A 124 4.91 -12.82 -18.39
N VAL A 125 5.42 -13.61 -17.45
CA VAL A 125 6.56 -13.21 -16.61
C VAL A 125 7.80 -14.04 -16.94
N SER A 126 7.67 -15.36 -16.89
CA SER A 126 8.78 -16.28 -17.16
C SER A 126 8.26 -17.70 -17.33
N ALA A 127 8.98 -18.53 -18.09
CA ALA A 127 8.75 -19.97 -18.08
C ALA A 127 10.07 -20.72 -17.89
N ARG A 128 10.00 -21.90 -17.26
CA ARG A 128 11.14 -22.79 -17.07
C ARG A 128 10.75 -24.23 -17.40
N LYS A 129 11.66 -24.95 -18.03
CA LYS A 129 11.48 -26.36 -18.39
C LYS A 129 12.25 -27.28 -17.49
N ARG A 130 11.72 -28.49 -17.29
CA ARG A 130 12.37 -29.60 -16.59
C ARG A 130 12.19 -30.90 -17.35
N GLU A 131 12.92 -31.94 -16.93
CA GLU A 131 12.84 -33.27 -17.53
C GLU A 131 12.99 -33.24 -19.06
N LYS A 132 14.01 -32.48 -19.52
CA LYS A 132 14.29 -32.18 -20.92
C LYS A 132 13.15 -31.45 -21.66
N GLY A 133 12.05 -31.04 -21.04
CA GLY A 133 10.95 -30.31 -21.67
C GLY A 133 9.64 -31.10 -21.72
N THR A 134 9.52 -32.19 -20.96
CA THR A 134 8.22 -32.82 -20.68
C THR A 134 7.44 -32.07 -19.59
N GLU A 135 8.14 -31.28 -18.77
CA GLU A 135 7.55 -30.44 -17.74
C GLU A 135 7.85 -28.97 -18.02
N LEU A 136 6.83 -28.11 -17.87
CA LEU A 136 6.96 -26.66 -17.98
C LEU A 136 6.26 -25.98 -16.80
N TYR A 137 6.97 -25.07 -16.16
CA TYR A 137 6.41 -24.16 -15.15
C TYR A 137 6.35 -22.78 -15.77
N LEU A 138 5.14 -22.28 -15.98
CA LEU A 138 4.86 -20.95 -16.50
C LEU A 138 4.49 -20.04 -15.33
N THR A 139 5.11 -18.87 -15.25
CA THR A 139 4.72 -17.81 -14.32
C THR A 139 4.09 -16.67 -15.10
N VAL A 140 2.90 -16.27 -14.67
CA VAL A 140 2.15 -15.14 -15.25
C VAL A 140 1.68 -14.17 -14.17
N ARG A 141 1.22 -13.00 -14.60
CA ARG A 141 0.49 -12.03 -13.77
C ARG A 141 -0.86 -11.75 -14.39
N LEU A 142 -1.91 -11.80 -13.58
CA LEU A 142 -3.22 -11.31 -14.00
C LEU A 142 -3.24 -9.77 -14.02
N GLY A 143 -4.31 -9.20 -14.58
CA GLY A 143 -4.63 -7.79 -14.53
C GLY A 143 -4.64 -7.25 -13.10
N ALA A 144 -4.52 -5.92 -12.97
CA ALA A 144 -4.68 -5.29 -11.68
C ALA A 144 -6.13 -5.41 -11.21
N LEU A 145 -6.32 -5.83 -9.96
CA LEU A 145 -7.64 -5.83 -9.35
C LEU A 145 -8.15 -4.39 -9.20
N ASP A 146 -9.46 -4.21 -9.28
CA ASP A 146 -10.09 -2.90 -9.18
C ASP A 146 -9.69 -2.19 -7.88
N GLU A 147 -9.46 -0.88 -7.94
CA GLU A 147 -9.16 -0.08 -6.75
C GLU A 147 -10.38 -0.03 -5.81
N GLU A 148 -10.14 -0.16 -4.50
CA GLU A 148 -11.19 0.03 -3.50
C GLU A 148 -11.58 1.50 -3.41
N ASN A 149 -12.87 1.79 -3.45
CA ASN A 149 -13.36 3.14 -3.19
C ASN A 149 -13.42 3.39 -1.68
N LEU A 150 -12.30 3.82 -1.11
CA LEU A 150 -12.15 4.09 0.33
C LEU A 150 -12.44 5.55 0.72
N SER A 151 -13.27 6.27 -0.04
CA SER A 151 -13.68 7.63 0.33
C SER A 151 -14.56 7.63 1.59
N VAL A 152 -14.51 8.72 2.36
CA VAL A 152 -15.35 8.86 3.56
C VAL A 152 -16.21 10.11 3.45
N ASP A 153 -17.51 9.91 3.34
CA ASP A 153 -18.47 11.00 3.22
C ASP A 153 -19.16 11.34 4.56
N GLY A 154 -19.90 12.45 4.59
CA GLY A 154 -20.75 12.81 5.72
C GLY A 154 -20.02 13.20 7.01
N VAL A 155 -18.73 13.50 6.93
CA VAL A 155 -17.87 13.83 8.09
C VAL A 155 -18.39 15.06 8.85
N ARG A 156 -18.88 14.85 10.07
CA ARG A 156 -19.50 15.90 10.89
C ARG A 156 -19.39 15.64 12.39
N TRP A 157 -19.64 16.70 13.15
CA TRP A 157 -19.77 16.62 14.60
C TRP A 157 -21.22 16.36 15.01
N ASP A 158 -21.44 15.37 15.88
CA ASP A 158 -22.61 15.33 16.75
C ASP A 158 -22.31 16.13 18.01
N LYS A 159 -22.82 17.36 18.05
CA LYS A 159 -22.61 18.31 19.15
C LYS A 159 -23.23 17.84 20.47
N GLN A 160 -24.36 17.11 20.43
CA GLN A 160 -25.03 16.63 21.64
C GLN A 160 -24.26 15.48 22.27
N LYS A 161 -23.70 14.59 21.45
CA LYS A 161 -22.92 13.44 21.92
C LYS A 161 -21.43 13.71 22.08
N MET A 162 -20.96 14.90 21.67
CA MET A 162 -19.54 15.23 21.53
C MET A 162 -18.78 14.15 20.75
N ALA A 163 -19.34 13.76 19.61
CA ALA A 163 -18.86 12.64 18.81
C ALA A 163 -18.53 13.08 17.38
N ALA A 164 -17.50 12.47 16.82
CA ALA A 164 -17.29 12.43 15.39
C ALA A 164 -18.26 11.42 14.76
N GLU A 165 -18.88 11.77 13.65
CA GLU A 165 -19.73 10.89 12.83
C GLU A 165 -19.35 11.02 11.36
N TRP A 166 -19.49 9.93 10.62
CA TRP A 166 -19.31 9.86 9.16
C TRP A 166 -20.28 8.83 8.56
N GLU A 167 -20.37 8.76 7.23
CA GLU A 167 -21.19 7.77 6.53
C GLU A 167 -20.46 6.43 6.40
N GLU A 168 -21.22 5.34 6.46
CA GLU A 168 -20.68 3.99 6.26
C GLU A 168 -20.21 3.83 4.82
N ASN A 169 -19.04 3.23 4.65
CA ASN A 169 -18.50 2.82 3.38
C ASN A 169 -18.51 1.28 3.33
N PRO A 170 -19.22 0.66 2.37
CA PRO A 170 -19.35 -0.79 2.30
C PRO A 170 -18.04 -1.52 1.97
N GLU A 171 -17.07 -0.84 1.36
CA GLU A 171 -15.74 -1.40 1.05
C GLU A 171 -14.75 -1.20 2.19
N ALA A 172 -15.07 -0.36 3.18
CA ALA A 172 -14.24 -0.18 4.36
C ALA A 172 -14.32 -1.42 5.28
N ARG A 173 -13.18 -1.87 5.76
CA ARG A 173 -13.05 -2.85 6.86
C ARG A 173 -12.97 -2.19 8.23
N GLY A 174 -12.80 -0.87 8.26
CA GLY A 174 -12.71 -0.08 9.48
C GLY A 174 -12.33 1.36 9.17
N TYR A 175 -12.04 2.12 10.21
CA TYR A 175 -11.71 3.54 10.11
C TYR A 175 -10.56 3.91 11.04
N GLU A 176 -9.72 4.83 10.60
CA GLU A 176 -8.81 5.54 11.51
C GLU A 176 -9.37 6.94 11.73
N VAL A 177 -9.41 7.38 12.99
CA VAL A 177 -9.90 8.71 13.36
C VAL A 177 -8.86 9.42 14.21
N ARG A 178 -8.55 10.66 13.86
CA ARG A 178 -7.63 11.52 14.62
C ARG A 178 -8.35 12.76 15.11
N LEU A 179 -8.04 13.19 16.31
CA LEU A 179 -8.53 14.44 16.88
C LEU A 179 -7.40 15.45 16.97
N PHE A 180 -7.67 16.68 16.53
CA PHE A 180 -6.76 17.79 16.62
C PHE A 180 -7.34 18.92 17.48
N LYS A 181 -6.47 19.58 18.23
CA LYS A 181 -6.73 20.87 18.88
C LYS A 181 -5.79 21.91 18.27
N GLY A 182 -6.30 22.84 17.47
CA GLY A 182 -5.45 23.76 16.72
C GLY A 182 -4.64 23.05 15.65
N SER A 183 -3.37 22.76 15.95
CA SER A 183 -2.42 21.99 15.12
C SER A 183 -1.89 20.73 15.81
N ASP A 184 -2.21 20.54 17.09
CA ASP A 184 -1.71 19.41 17.87
C ASP A 184 -2.66 18.22 17.74
N GLU A 185 -2.14 17.06 17.35
CA GLU A 185 -2.86 15.79 17.41
C GLU A 185 -2.99 15.37 18.89
N VAL A 186 -4.22 15.25 19.37
CA VAL A 186 -4.52 14.98 20.78
C VAL A 186 -5.14 13.59 20.99
N ALA A 187 -5.61 12.93 19.93
CA ALA A 187 -6.05 11.54 19.98
C ALA A 187 -5.95 10.87 18.60
N PHE A 188 -5.72 9.56 18.61
CA PHE A 188 -5.77 8.68 17.45
C PHE A 188 -6.48 7.39 17.85
N VAL A 189 -7.38 6.88 17.01
CA VAL A 189 -8.07 5.62 17.23
C VAL A 189 -8.21 4.86 15.92
N THR A 190 -8.11 3.54 15.99
CA THR A 190 -8.40 2.62 14.90
C THR A 190 -9.63 1.80 15.26
N LEU A 191 -10.67 1.93 14.46
CA LEU A 191 -11.92 1.20 14.49
C LEU A 191 -11.80 0.07 13.46
N ARG A 192 -12.06 -1.17 13.87
CA ARG A 192 -11.79 -2.39 13.07
C ARG A 192 -13.06 -2.99 12.49
N SER A 193 -14.09 -2.17 12.36
CA SER A 193 -15.41 -2.57 11.87
C SER A 193 -15.97 -1.48 10.96
N SER A 194 -16.52 -1.90 9.81
CA SER A 194 -17.19 -1.01 8.84
C SER A 194 -18.41 -0.29 9.43
N SER A 195 -19.07 -0.93 10.41
CA SER A 195 -20.27 -0.39 11.06
C SER A 195 -19.97 0.63 12.17
N GLU A 196 -18.70 0.77 12.57
CA GLU A 196 -18.30 1.76 13.57
C GLU A 196 -18.14 3.14 12.89
N THR A 197 -19.26 3.82 12.65
CA THR A 197 -19.32 5.11 11.92
C THR A 197 -19.33 6.34 12.83
N PHE A 198 -18.97 6.17 14.09
CA PHE A 198 -18.84 7.28 15.03
C PHE A 198 -17.80 7.00 16.10
N TYR A 199 -17.21 8.05 16.65
CA TYR A 199 -16.32 7.96 17.81
C TYR A 199 -16.53 9.11 18.78
N ARG A 200 -16.61 8.79 20.08
CA ARG A 200 -16.84 9.80 21.13
C ARG A 200 -15.51 10.34 21.66
N PHE A 201 -15.29 11.64 21.53
CA PHE A 201 -14.10 12.35 22.00
C PHE A 201 -14.31 13.12 23.32
N SER A 202 -15.44 12.91 23.99
CA SER A 202 -15.81 13.63 25.22
C SER A 202 -14.74 13.55 26.33
N GLY A 203 -13.94 12.48 26.36
CA GLY A 203 -12.85 12.33 27.31
C GLY A 203 -11.62 13.20 27.04
N GLN A 204 -11.44 13.61 25.78
CA GLN A 204 -10.27 14.29 25.24
C GLN A 204 -10.54 15.79 25.00
N MET A 205 -11.80 16.18 24.79
CA MET A 205 -12.24 17.56 24.58
C MET A 205 -12.58 18.29 25.89
N LYS A 206 -11.76 18.13 26.94
CA LYS A 206 -12.02 18.66 28.29
C LYS A 206 -11.68 20.14 28.50
N GLN A 207 -11.05 20.76 27.52
CA GLN A 207 -10.61 22.16 27.59
C GLN A 207 -11.19 22.91 26.40
N GLY A 208 -11.58 24.17 26.60
CA GLY A 208 -11.88 25.09 25.51
C GLY A 208 -10.82 25.12 24.43
N GLY A 209 -11.28 25.25 23.19
CA GLY A 209 -10.40 25.34 22.05
C GLY A 209 -11.05 24.88 20.76
N ASN A 210 -10.33 25.13 19.67
CA ASN A 210 -10.81 24.84 18.34
C ASN A 210 -10.39 23.43 17.92
N TYR A 211 -11.35 22.51 17.92
CA TYR A 211 -11.14 21.12 17.57
C TYR A 211 -11.61 20.79 16.16
N TYR A 212 -10.93 19.87 15.50
CA TYR A 212 -11.46 19.18 14.33
C TYR A 212 -10.94 17.74 14.38
N PHE A 213 -11.63 16.84 13.70
CA PHE A 213 -11.16 15.48 13.53
C PHE A 213 -10.95 15.18 12.06
N GLU A 214 -10.11 14.19 11.79
CA GLU A 214 -9.93 13.61 10.47
C GLU A 214 -10.28 12.14 10.55
N VAL A 215 -10.91 11.61 9.51
CA VAL A 215 -11.26 10.19 9.38
C VAL A 215 -10.84 9.68 8.02
N ARG A 216 -10.38 8.44 7.95
CA ARG A 216 -10.17 7.71 6.68
C ARG A 216 -10.62 6.27 6.81
N ALA A 217 -11.09 5.70 5.70
CA ALA A 217 -11.41 4.29 5.64
C ALA A 217 -10.14 3.43 5.55
N ILE A 218 -10.22 2.24 6.14
CA ILE A 218 -9.23 1.17 6.03
C ILE A 218 -9.85 0.12 5.11
N GLY A 219 -9.19 -0.21 4.01
CA GLY A 219 -9.66 -1.25 3.11
C GLY A 219 -9.00 -2.59 3.41
N SER A 220 -8.89 -3.41 2.36
CA SER A 220 -8.33 -4.75 2.41
C SER A 220 -6.80 -4.75 2.46
N GLY A 221 -6.22 -5.68 3.22
CA GLY A 221 -4.78 -5.73 3.46
C GLY A 221 -4.26 -4.48 4.18
N SER A 222 -3.42 -3.69 3.50
CA SER A 222 -2.83 -2.45 4.03
C SER A 222 -3.36 -1.16 3.37
N SER A 223 -4.39 -1.25 2.52
CA SER A 223 -4.96 -0.11 1.80
C SER A 223 -5.65 0.86 2.77
N ARG A 224 -5.53 2.15 2.48
CA ARG A 224 -6.12 3.24 3.27
C ARG A 224 -6.58 4.35 2.35
N GLY A 225 -7.77 4.86 2.61
CA GLY A 225 -8.31 6.02 1.91
C GLY A 225 -7.62 7.33 2.30
N GLU A 226 -8.04 8.40 1.65
CA GLU A 226 -7.61 9.76 1.97
C GLU A 226 -8.21 10.24 3.30
N TRP A 227 -7.55 11.20 3.95
CA TRP A 227 -8.03 11.81 5.18
C TRP A 227 -9.10 12.85 4.88
N GLU A 228 -10.27 12.68 5.49
CA GLU A 228 -11.40 13.60 5.38
C GLU A 228 -11.56 14.38 6.68
N ALA A 229 -11.46 15.70 6.57
CA ALA A 229 -11.43 16.60 7.72
C ALA A 229 -12.82 17.15 8.05
N SER A 230 -13.18 17.07 9.33
CA SER A 230 -14.37 17.73 9.84
C SER A 230 -14.22 19.24 9.83
N LYS A 231 -15.34 19.95 9.88
CA LYS A 231 -15.32 21.36 10.25
C LYS A 231 -14.75 21.55 11.66
N ARG A 232 -14.12 22.71 11.85
CA ARG A 232 -13.61 23.17 13.14
C ARG A 232 -14.76 23.53 14.09
N TRP A 233 -14.68 23.12 15.34
CA TRP A 233 -15.71 23.29 16.36
C TRP A 233 -15.08 23.68 17.71
N ASN A 234 -15.67 24.67 18.39
CA ASN A 234 -15.30 25.05 19.75
C ASN A 234 -16.50 24.81 20.70
N PRO A 235 -16.47 23.73 21.50
CA PRO A 235 -17.57 23.38 22.39
C PRO A 235 -17.96 24.49 23.38
N GLU A 236 -17.00 25.28 23.87
CA GLU A 236 -17.25 26.35 24.85
C GLU A 236 -17.86 27.62 24.24
N ALA A 237 -17.64 27.87 22.94
CA ALA A 237 -18.20 29.04 22.26
C ALA A 237 -19.63 28.80 21.75
N ASP A 238 -20.04 27.53 21.67
CA ASP A 238 -21.37 27.09 21.23
C ASP A 238 -22.35 26.90 22.41
N GLU A 239 -21.89 27.02 23.67
CA GLU A 239 -22.80 27.21 24.80
C GLU A 239 -23.40 28.63 24.69
N GLU A 240 -24.53 28.72 23.99
CA GLU A 240 -25.41 29.90 24.06
C GLU A 240 -25.57 30.29 25.54
N PRO A 241 -25.32 31.56 25.92
CA PRO A 241 -25.55 31.98 27.29
C PRO A 241 -27.03 31.72 27.62
N ASP A 242 -27.27 30.99 28.71
CA ASP A 242 -28.58 30.87 29.35
C ASP A 242 -29.19 32.29 29.47
N SER A 243 -30.14 32.60 28.57
CA SER A 243 -30.91 33.83 28.64
C SER A 243 -32.04 33.65 29.64
N SER A 244 -31.71 33.68 30.94
CA SER A 244 -32.66 33.90 32.02
C SER A 244 -32.25 35.10 32.86
N SER A 245 -32.38 36.29 32.28
CA SER A 245 -32.68 37.50 33.05
C SER A 245 -33.51 38.46 32.22
N ASP A 246 -34.78 38.50 32.61
CA ASP A 246 -35.80 39.51 32.32
C ASP A 246 -35.26 40.93 32.59
N GLU A 247 -35.31 41.82 31.60
CA GLU A 247 -36.08 43.08 31.62
C GLU A 247 -35.69 44.01 30.46
N GLY A 248 -36.68 44.31 29.61
CA GLY A 248 -36.96 45.68 29.16
C GLY A 248 -36.07 46.34 28.08
N GLY A 249 -36.63 46.47 26.86
CA GLY A 249 -36.56 47.75 26.16
C GLY A 249 -36.17 47.77 24.67
N LYS A 250 -37.20 47.63 23.82
CA LYS A 250 -37.49 48.41 22.60
C LYS A 250 -36.57 48.39 21.37
N GLU A 251 -37.23 47.94 20.29
CA GLU A 251 -37.33 48.53 18.94
C GLU A 251 -36.18 48.36 17.92
N MET A 252 -36.42 47.40 17.00
CA MET A 252 -36.49 47.51 15.53
C MET A 252 -35.38 48.25 14.77
N VAL A 253 -34.71 47.55 13.83
CA VAL A 253 -34.96 47.60 12.36
C VAL A 253 -33.79 46.91 11.63
N SER A 254 -34.11 45.92 10.81
CA SER A 254 -33.38 45.49 9.59
C SER A 254 -34.15 46.07 8.39
N PRO A 255 -33.59 46.31 7.16
CA PRO A 255 -32.71 45.35 6.46
C PRO A 255 -31.63 45.89 5.49
N SER A 256 -30.67 45.00 5.20
CA SER A 256 -29.99 44.70 3.93
C SER A 256 -29.56 45.83 2.97
N THR A 257 -28.27 45.88 2.62
CA THR A 257 -27.80 45.89 1.20
C THR A 257 -26.37 45.36 1.04
N SER A 258 -26.20 44.62 -0.06
CA SER A 258 -25.00 44.06 -0.68
C SER A 258 -23.96 45.11 -1.08
N SER A 259 -22.66 44.73 -1.07
CA SER A 259 -21.71 44.74 -2.22
C SER A 259 -20.26 45.07 -1.81
N LYS A 260 -19.33 44.15 -2.08
CA LYS A 260 -17.89 44.42 -2.37
C LYS A 260 -17.79 45.18 -3.72
N PRO A 261 -16.71 45.93 -4.09
CA PRO A 261 -15.30 45.51 -4.01
C PRO A 261 -14.20 46.59 -3.75
N GLN A 262 -13.03 46.09 -3.30
CA GLN A 262 -11.61 46.35 -3.68
C GLN A 262 -11.04 47.74 -4.11
N ALA A 263 -9.78 47.95 -3.69
CA ALA A 263 -8.67 48.75 -4.25
C ALA A 263 -8.57 50.23 -3.84
N GLY A 264 -7.43 50.59 -3.23
CA GLY A 264 -7.12 51.93 -2.73
C GLY A 264 -6.27 52.78 -3.66
N TYR A 265 -5.82 53.94 -3.16
CA TYR A 265 -4.69 54.75 -3.64
C TYR A 265 -4.16 55.65 -2.50
N TYR A 266 -2.83 55.83 -2.52
CA TYR A 266 -1.94 56.85 -1.91
C TYR A 266 -2.49 58.29 -1.96
N SER A 267 -2.01 59.34 -1.28
CA SER A 267 -0.98 59.69 -0.28
C SER A 267 -1.24 61.20 0.03
N ASP A 268 -0.89 61.77 1.18
CA ASP A 268 0.36 62.48 1.53
C ASP A 268 -0.04 63.31 2.79
N GLU A 269 0.80 63.50 3.81
CA GLU A 269 1.79 64.58 3.84
C GLU A 269 2.92 64.31 4.84
N GLU A 270 4.07 64.84 4.45
CA GLU A 270 5.43 64.76 4.96
C GLU A 270 5.66 65.40 6.34
N PHE A 271 6.62 64.88 7.11
CA PHE A 271 7.66 65.71 7.75
C PHE A 271 8.85 64.83 8.19
N ASP A 272 10.05 65.35 7.89
CA ASP A 272 11.35 64.69 7.73
C ASP A 272 12.19 64.70 9.05
N PRO A 273 13.47 64.26 9.08
CA PRO A 273 14.06 63.40 10.09
C PRO A 273 15.09 64.19 10.92
N ASP A 274 16.05 63.49 11.54
CA ASP A 274 17.18 64.01 12.31
C ASP A 274 16.93 64.12 13.82
N ASN A 275 17.28 63.05 14.55
CA ASN A 275 18.15 63.23 15.71
C ASN A 275 18.97 61.96 15.99
N GLU A 276 20.21 62.02 15.56
CA GLU A 276 21.35 61.22 15.95
C GLU A 276 21.89 61.77 17.29
N TYR A 277 21.96 60.94 18.34
CA TYR A 277 22.92 61.09 19.42
C TYR A 277 23.32 59.71 19.94
N ASP A 278 24.59 59.41 19.72
CA ASP A 278 25.39 58.35 20.31
C ASP A 278 25.57 58.52 21.83
N ASP A 279 25.82 57.41 22.54
CA ASP A 279 27.10 57.12 23.22
C ASP A 279 26.97 56.16 24.44
N GLU A 280 27.63 55.02 24.26
CA GLU A 280 28.57 54.29 25.13
C GLU A 280 28.32 53.97 26.64
N ASP A 281 28.33 52.64 26.89
CA ASP A 281 29.23 51.86 27.77
C ASP A 281 29.27 52.05 29.31
N GLY A 282 29.39 50.92 30.02
CA GLY A 282 30.07 50.87 31.33
C GLY A 282 29.33 50.34 32.58
N GLY A 283 29.24 49.00 32.71
CA GLY A 283 29.80 48.28 33.89
C GLY A 283 29.07 48.18 35.26
N SER A 284 28.87 46.91 35.69
CA SER A 284 28.87 46.36 37.07
C SER A 284 27.68 46.67 38.00
N GLY A 285 27.16 45.79 38.86
CA GLY A 285 27.41 44.39 39.20
C GLY A 285 26.63 43.99 40.48
N ARG A 286 26.29 42.68 40.59
CA ARG A 286 26.00 41.88 41.83
C ARG A 286 24.70 42.20 42.63
N SER A 287 23.98 41.26 43.25
CA SER A 287 23.95 39.78 43.27
C SER A 287 22.74 39.30 44.10
N SER A 288 22.42 38.01 43.95
CA SER A 288 21.56 37.13 44.79
C SER A 288 20.13 36.95 44.26
N GLY A 289 19.61 35.75 44.01
CA GLY A 289 20.15 34.40 44.13
C GLY A 289 18.99 33.41 44.08
N ARG A 290 18.98 32.47 43.12
CA ARG A 290 18.40 31.13 43.32
C ARG A 290 18.84 30.17 42.23
N LYS A 291 19.47 29.08 42.66
CA LYS A 291 19.86 27.91 41.87
C LYS A 291 18.66 27.36 41.11
N SER A 292 18.84 27.09 39.81
CA SER A 292 18.36 25.84 39.23
C SER A 292 19.32 25.41 38.14
N THR A 293 19.78 24.17 38.28
CA THR A 293 20.75 23.49 37.45
C THR A 293 20.19 23.28 36.04
N LYS A 294 20.95 23.78 35.06
CA LYS A 294 20.80 23.43 33.65
C LYS A 294 21.28 21.99 33.40
N THR A 295 20.64 21.40 32.40
CA THR A 295 21.12 20.36 31.47
C THR A 295 21.33 18.96 32.01
N ALA A 296 20.24 18.17 31.99
CA ALA A 296 20.34 16.78 31.58
C ALA A 296 20.04 16.72 30.08
N SER A 297 21.00 16.22 29.29
CA SER A 297 20.78 15.80 27.91
C SER A 297 19.61 14.83 27.86
N SER A 298 18.59 15.11 27.05
CA SER A 298 17.58 14.11 26.71
C SER A 298 18.27 13.06 25.83
N SER A 299 18.82 12.03 26.46
CA SER A 299 19.31 10.85 25.77
C SER A 299 18.12 10.19 25.09
N LYS A 300 18.17 10.09 23.76
CA LYS A 300 17.29 9.24 22.94
C LYS A 300 17.09 7.89 23.63
N LYS A 301 15.90 7.62 24.19
CA LYS A 301 15.60 6.34 24.83
C LYS A 301 15.27 5.33 23.74
N GLN A 302 16.13 4.33 23.60
CA GLN A 302 15.95 3.22 22.67
C GLN A 302 15.65 1.95 23.49
N ALA A 303 14.74 1.09 23.03
CA ALA A 303 14.28 -0.11 23.72
C ALA A 303 14.54 -1.39 22.91
N ILE A 304 14.89 -2.48 23.60
CA ILE A 304 15.15 -3.80 23.01
C ILE A 304 14.03 -4.75 23.44
N ALA A 305 13.36 -5.40 22.47
CA ALA A 305 12.32 -6.38 22.74
C ALA A 305 12.95 -7.74 23.10
N THR A 306 12.61 -8.29 24.27
CA THR A 306 13.14 -9.60 24.71
C THR A 306 12.16 -10.72 24.30
N ARG A 307 12.67 -11.88 23.87
CA ARG A 307 11.90 -12.95 23.19
C ARG A 307 10.80 -13.63 24.04
N GLU A 308 10.67 -13.39 25.33
CA GLU A 308 9.55 -13.93 26.13
C GLU A 308 9.13 -12.95 27.23
N GLY A 309 7.85 -12.58 27.26
CA GLY A 309 7.22 -11.88 28.39
C GLY A 309 6.49 -10.56 28.06
N GLU A 310 5.20 -10.68 27.73
CA GLU A 310 4.08 -9.76 27.99
C GLU A 310 4.38 -8.25 28.07
N LEU A 311 4.06 -7.52 26.99
CA LEU A 311 3.95 -6.05 27.01
C LEU A 311 2.60 -5.67 27.64
N THR A 312 2.64 -5.10 28.84
CA THR A 312 1.46 -4.57 29.53
C THR A 312 1.00 -3.27 28.87
N SER A 313 -0.27 -3.25 28.48
CA SER A 313 -1.06 -2.15 27.91
C SER A 313 -0.60 -0.72 28.29
N ASN A 314 -0.18 0.06 27.29
CA ASN A 314 -0.36 1.51 27.27
C ASN A 314 -0.56 1.99 25.82
N ALA A 315 -1.63 2.74 25.60
CA ALA A 315 -2.23 3.10 24.31
C ALA A 315 -1.43 4.14 23.49
N SER A 316 -0.15 3.87 23.16
CA SER A 316 0.65 4.76 22.31
C SER A 316 1.78 4.06 21.54
N GLU A 317 1.67 2.75 21.33
CA GLU A 317 2.55 2.02 20.41
C GLU A 317 2.11 2.27 18.96
N ARG A 318 3.02 2.70 18.08
CA ARG A 318 2.69 3.04 16.69
C ARG A 318 3.90 2.97 15.76
N TRP A 319 3.61 2.67 14.51
CA TRP A 319 4.56 2.83 13.42
C TRP A 319 4.78 4.30 13.09
N MET A 320 6.02 4.62 12.75
CA MET A 320 6.48 5.94 12.37
C MET A 320 7.38 5.82 11.15
N GLU A 321 7.37 6.84 10.28
CA GLU A 321 8.16 6.86 9.04
C GLU A 321 8.86 8.21 8.86
N ASP A 322 10.07 8.18 8.32
CA ASP A 322 10.81 9.33 7.83
C ASP A 322 11.46 9.00 6.48
N GLN A 323 12.32 9.91 5.98
CA GLN A 323 13.03 9.73 4.70
C GLN A 323 13.98 8.52 4.66
N LYS A 324 14.35 7.95 5.82
CA LYS A 324 15.25 6.82 5.95
C LYS A 324 14.50 5.49 6.08
N GLY A 325 13.28 5.51 6.63
CA GLY A 325 12.38 4.37 6.64
C GLY A 325 11.50 4.31 7.88
N TRP A 326 10.95 3.13 8.13
CA TRP A 326 9.98 2.89 9.21
C TRP A 326 10.67 2.56 10.54
N TRP A 327 10.13 3.02 11.67
CA TRP A 327 10.48 2.56 13.02
C TRP A 327 9.22 2.38 13.86
N PHE A 328 9.35 1.69 14.99
CA PHE A 328 8.23 1.45 15.91
C PHE A 328 8.43 2.19 17.22
N CYS A 329 7.54 3.14 17.50
CA CYS A 329 7.50 3.90 18.74
C CYS A 329 6.69 3.14 19.78
N LEU A 330 7.24 2.99 20.98
CA LEU A 330 6.57 2.43 22.15
C LEU A 330 5.83 3.51 22.93
N GLY A 331 4.91 3.09 23.80
CA GLY A 331 4.05 4.02 24.54
C GLY A 331 4.76 4.90 25.59
N ASP A 332 6.02 4.62 25.93
CA ASP A 332 6.84 5.48 26.79
C ASP A 332 7.66 6.52 25.99
N GLY A 333 7.44 6.59 24.66
CA GLY A 333 8.16 7.46 23.73
C GLY A 333 9.54 6.94 23.33
N SER A 334 9.92 5.73 23.73
CA SER A 334 11.09 5.02 23.20
C SER A 334 10.76 4.33 21.87
N TRP A 335 11.76 3.75 21.19
CA TRP A 335 11.54 2.96 19.97
C TRP A 335 12.37 1.69 19.94
N LEU A 336 11.90 0.72 19.16
CA LEU A 336 12.58 -0.55 18.95
C LEU A 336 13.81 -0.36 18.07
N PHE A 337 14.92 -1.00 18.46
CA PHE A 337 16.18 -1.00 17.71
C PHE A 337 16.97 -2.29 17.97
N GLY A 338 17.77 -2.70 16.99
CA GLY A 338 18.70 -3.82 17.07
C GLY A 338 18.04 -5.15 17.45
N THR A 339 16.75 -5.32 17.14
CA THR A 339 15.95 -6.41 17.70
C THR A 339 14.85 -6.89 16.78
N TRP A 340 14.38 -8.09 17.03
CA TRP A 340 13.13 -8.61 16.52
C TRP A 340 11.98 -8.24 17.45
N ALA A 341 10.81 -7.92 16.90
CA ALA A 341 9.59 -7.74 17.66
C ALA A 341 8.39 -8.30 16.92
N LYS A 342 7.44 -8.86 17.68
CA LYS A 342 6.18 -9.34 17.15
C LYS A 342 5.13 -8.24 17.33
N ILE A 343 4.64 -7.68 16.22
CA ILE A 343 3.69 -6.57 16.18
C ILE A 343 2.51 -7.04 15.34
N ASP A 344 1.28 -6.89 15.83
CA ASP A 344 0.05 -7.30 15.13
C ASP A 344 0.10 -8.73 14.54
N GLY A 345 0.74 -9.66 15.26
CA GLY A 345 0.82 -11.07 14.85
C GLY A 345 2.00 -11.43 13.95
N SER A 346 2.70 -10.44 13.38
CA SER A 346 3.85 -10.64 12.48
C SER A 346 5.17 -10.26 13.13
N TRP A 347 6.26 -10.90 12.72
CA TRP A 347 7.61 -10.57 13.21
C TRP A 347 8.25 -9.51 12.33
N TYR A 348 8.91 -8.53 12.95
CA TYR A 348 9.63 -7.44 12.30
C TYR A 348 11.03 -7.33 12.88
N CYS A 349 12.01 -6.97 12.06
CA CYS A 349 13.39 -6.79 12.49
C CYS A 349 13.82 -5.34 12.34
N PHE A 350 14.36 -4.76 13.40
CA PHE A 350 14.87 -3.38 13.42
C PHE A 350 16.40 -3.37 13.48
N ASP A 351 17.02 -2.49 12.70
CA ASP A 351 18.46 -2.25 12.71
C ASP A 351 18.92 -1.52 13.98
N ASP A 352 20.23 -1.38 14.19
CA ASP A 352 20.81 -0.73 15.37
C ASP A 352 20.45 0.76 15.51
N ALA A 353 19.92 1.38 14.45
CA ALA A 353 19.42 2.75 14.48
C ALA A 353 17.90 2.82 14.78
N GLY A 354 17.20 1.70 14.72
CA GLY A 354 15.76 1.56 14.96
C GLY A 354 14.91 1.43 13.71
N TYR A 355 15.52 1.34 12.53
CA TYR A 355 14.80 1.28 11.27
C TYR A 355 14.49 -0.16 10.85
N LEU A 356 13.31 -0.34 10.29
CA LEU A 356 12.81 -1.62 9.81
C LEU A 356 13.69 -2.17 8.69
N ARG A 357 14.05 -3.44 8.81
CA ARG A 357 14.82 -4.17 7.81
C ARG A 357 13.93 -4.98 6.89
N HIS A 358 14.41 -5.13 5.65
CA HIS A 358 13.78 -5.89 4.58
C HIS A 358 14.78 -6.89 4.01
N GLY A 359 14.30 -7.90 3.31
CA GLY A 359 15.10 -8.94 2.68
C GLY A 359 15.69 -9.93 3.68
N TRP A 360 16.83 -10.53 3.30
CA TRP A 360 17.51 -11.54 4.10
C TRP A 360 18.14 -10.98 5.37
N ILE A 361 17.82 -11.61 6.49
CA ILE A 361 18.29 -11.26 7.82
C ILE A 361 18.93 -12.47 8.47
N GLU A 362 20.23 -12.38 8.72
CA GLU A 362 20.95 -13.33 9.56
C GLU A 362 20.72 -12.99 11.04
N SER A 363 20.24 -13.97 11.81
CA SER A 363 20.09 -13.87 13.27
C SER A 363 20.61 -15.14 13.92
N GLY A 364 21.77 -15.05 14.57
CA GLY A 364 22.45 -16.20 15.13
C GLY A 364 23.11 -17.07 14.05
N LYS A 365 22.59 -18.29 13.83
CA LYS A 365 23.03 -19.22 12.77
C LYS A 365 21.95 -19.50 11.73
N GLU A 366 20.86 -18.76 11.81
CA GLU A 366 19.65 -18.95 11.02
C GLU A 366 19.41 -17.72 10.15
N TRP A 367 18.78 -17.95 9.01
CA TRP A 367 18.41 -16.93 8.04
C TRP A 367 16.91 -16.78 8.01
N TYR A 368 16.44 -15.54 8.01
CA TYR A 368 15.04 -15.18 7.96
C TYR A 368 14.85 -14.20 6.79
N TYR A 369 13.65 -14.15 6.22
CA TYR A 369 13.34 -13.21 5.16
C TYR A 369 12.21 -12.27 5.56
N CYS A 370 12.47 -10.97 5.53
CA CYS A 370 11.45 -9.93 5.69
C CYS A 370 10.98 -9.46 4.31
N GLY A 371 9.66 -9.49 4.07
CA GLY A 371 9.04 -9.01 2.84
C GLY A 371 9.20 -7.50 2.64
N GLU A 372 8.65 -6.95 1.56
CA GLU A 372 8.69 -5.51 1.26
C GLU A 372 7.95 -4.66 2.30
N ASN A 373 6.98 -5.23 3.00
CA ASN A 373 6.29 -4.60 4.14
C ASN A 373 7.05 -4.76 5.49
N GLY A 374 8.25 -5.36 5.45
CA GLY A 374 9.12 -5.64 6.60
C GLY A 374 8.66 -6.78 7.51
N ALA A 375 7.51 -7.40 7.22
CA ALA A 375 7.05 -8.58 7.97
C ALA A 375 7.87 -9.81 7.57
N MET A 376 8.24 -10.61 8.57
CA MET A 376 8.93 -11.88 8.38
C MET A 376 8.01 -12.88 7.70
N LEU A 377 8.49 -13.49 6.63
CA LEU A 377 7.82 -14.59 5.98
C LEU A 377 7.90 -15.85 6.85
N VAL A 378 6.80 -16.60 6.88
CA VAL A 378 6.70 -17.92 7.53
C VAL A 378 5.95 -18.85 6.58
N ASN A 379 6.38 -20.11 6.47
CA ASN A 379 5.81 -21.10 5.54
C ASN A 379 5.63 -20.56 4.11
N ALA A 380 6.63 -19.84 3.60
CA ALA A 380 6.53 -19.14 2.33
C ALA A 380 7.82 -19.26 1.51
N ARG A 381 7.72 -19.05 0.20
CA ARG A 381 8.89 -18.89 -0.68
C ARG A 381 9.29 -17.42 -0.76
N THR A 382 10.58 -17.16 -0.62
CA THR A 382 11.17 -15.85 -0.83
C THR A 382 11.20 -15.50 -2.32
N PRO A 383 11.25 -14.22 -2.71
CA PRO A 383 11.29 -13.79 -4.12
C PRO A 383 12.45 -14.37 -4.93
N ASP A 384 13.54 -14.75 -4.26
CA ASP A 384 14.72 -15.40 -4.83
C ASP A 384 14.67 -16.95 -4.78
N GLY A 385 13.52 -17.52 -4.41
CA GLY A 385 13.18 -18.93 -4.60
C GLY A 385 13.46 -19.87 -3.42
N TYR A 386 13.93 -19.36 -2.29
CA TYR A 386 14.21 -20.15 -1.10
C TYR A 386 12.96 -20.32 -0.23
N PHE A 387 12.86 -21.42 0.52
CA PHE A 387 11.70 -21.68 1.38
C PHE A 387 12.03 -21.38 2.84
N VAL A 388 11.17 -20.62 3.52
CA VAL A 388 11.25 -20.40 4.98
C VAL A 388 10.17 -21.20 5.69
N GLY A 389 10.54 -21.87 6.78
CA GLY A 389 9.66 -22.73 7.57
C GLY A 389 8.62 -21.97 8.40
N GLY A 390 7.84 -22.69 9.20
CA GLY A 390 6.79 -22.11 10.04
C GLY A 390 7.30 -21.25 11.20
N ASP A 391 8.59 -21.38 11.53
CA ASP A 391 9.34 -20.53 12.44
C ASP A 391 10.06 -19.37 11.73
N GLY A 392 9.94 -19.27 10.40
CA GLY A 392 10.57 -18.26 9.56
C GLY A 392 12.02 -18.58 9.18
N VAL A 393 12.56 -19.71 9.64
CA VAL A 393 13.94 -20.10 9.36
C VAL A 393 14.04 -20.63 7.94
N TRP A 394 15.02 -20.15 7.19
CA TRP A 394 15.36 -20.69 5.87
C TRP A 394 15.69 -22.18 5.96
N ILE A 395 14.95 -22.97 5.18
CA ILE A 395 15.18 -24.38 5.02
C ILE A 395 16.02 -24.59 3.77
N ARG A 396 17.19 -25.19 3.98
CA ARG A 396 18.18 -25.47 2.94
C ARG A 396 17.84 -26.69 2.09
#